data_AF-A0A916YN48-F1
#
_entry.id   AF-A0A916YN48-F1
#
_cell.length_a   1.000
_cell.length_b   1.000
_cell.length_c   1.000
_cell.angle_alpha   90.00
_cell.angle_beta   90.00
_cell.angle_gamma   90.00
#
_symmetry.space_group_name_H-M   'P 1'
#
loop_
_entity.id
_entity.type
_entity.pdbx_description
1 polymer ?
#
loop_
_entity_poly.entity_id
_entity_poly.type
_entity_poly.pdbx_seq_one_letter_code
_entity_poly.pdbx_strand_id
1 'polypeptide(L)'
;MDKRRMNATIPSTKQSFYGETDLAGNRAIIANLERSYGKMIREAAYQNGIEPALVGTYLFVESRGDINARNGNTYGLGQVSVATVANTLYNDYKQSRISPREEELLIGFLGQAAIDTIKKAKADTEILSLFSPQLLYNPNFNILVSVMYFRRCLDKSHTLGYGLRLDIAIYLYNAGYYKTVPFSTDVDSFLDASIPNTTKNYIKKVLGTNTPYPDAKQIFG
;
A
#
# COMPACT_ATOMS: atom_id res chain seq x y z
N MET A 1 -17.45 11.86 -2.26
CA MET A 1 -16.13 11.36 -1.79
C MET A 1 -15.40 12.56 -1.23
N ASP A 2 -15.31 12.66 0.10
CA ASP A 2 -14.59 13.76 0.74
C ASP A 2 -13.11 13.63 0.39
N LYS A 3 -12.57 14.61 -0.34
CA LYS A 3 -11.15 14.64 -0.74
C LYS A 3 -10.34 14.95 0.52
N ARG A 4 -10.15 13.94 1.38
CA ARG A 4 -9.23 14.00 2.52
C ARG A 4 -7.83 14.22 1.94
N ARG A 5 -7.43 15.48 1.77
CA ARG A 5 -6.08 15.82 1.33
C ARG A 5 -5.12 15.24 2.37
N MET A 6 -4.29 14.29 1.95
CA MET A 6 -3.19 13.77 2.74
C MET A 6 -2.17 14.89 2.98
N ASN A 7 -2.41 15.74 3.97
CA ASN A 7 -1.47 16.78 4.39
C ASN A 7 -0.46 16.19 5.40
N ALA A 8 0.19 15.08 5.03
CA ALA A 8 1.30 14.55 5.80
C ALA A 8 2.60 15.11 5.22
N THR A 9 3.39 15.80 6.05
CA THR A 9 4.70 16.32 5.66
C THR A 9 5.69 15.15 5.57
N ILE A 10 6.25 14.89 4.38
CA ILE A 10 7.31 13.92 4.16
C ILE A 10 8.57 14.69 3.74
N PRO A 11 9.72 14.54 4.43
CA PRO A 11 9.97 13.64 5.56
C PRO A 11 9.24 14.07 6.85
N SER A 12 8.89 13.08 7.68
CA SER A 12 8.22 13.25 8.98
C SER A 12 9.14 12.95 10.18
N THR A 13 10.38 12.50 9.93
CA THR A 13 11.44 12.31 10.94
C THR A 13 12.79 12.69 10.33
N LYS A 14 13.74 13.11 11.18
CA LYS A 14 15.14 13.35 10.78
C LYS A 14 15.96 12.06 10.66
N GLN A 15 15.41 10.92 11.07
CA GLN A 15 16.07 9.63 10.96
C GLN A 15 16.09 9.18 9.50
N SER A 16 17.24 8.67 9.03
CA SER A 16 17.38 8.12 7.68
C SER A 16 17.44 6.60 7.67
N PHE A 17 16.94 6.00 6.59
CA PHE A 17 17.32 4.64 6.20
C PHE A 17 18.33 4.63 5.04
N TYR A 18 18.16 5.53 4.07
CA TYR A 18 18.99 5.58 2.86
C TYR A 18 20.15 6.58 3.01
N GLY A 19 21.31 6.22 2.46
CA GLY A 19 22.43 7.14 2.31
C GLY A 19 22.23 8.06 1.11
N GLU A 20 22.99 9.15 1.04
CA GLU A 20 23.00 10.06 -0.13
C GLU A 20 23.39 9.32 -1.42
N THR A 21 24.29 8.34 -1.31
CA THR A 21 24.74 7.49 -2.42
C THR A 21 23.64 6.61 -3.00
N ASP A 22 22.57 6.34 -2.26
CA ASP A 22 21.44 5.51 -2.73
C ASP A 22 20.45 6.30 -3.60
N LEU A 23 20.45 7.64 -3.50
CA LEU A 23 19.39 8.49 -4.04
C LEU A 23 19.22 8.34 -5.55
N ALA A 24 20.33 8.40 -6.31
CA ALA A 24 20.28 8.29 -7.75
C ALA A 24 19.73 6.93 -8.22
N GLY A 25 20.14 5.84 -7.55
CA GLY A 25 19.65 4.49 -7.84
C GLY A 25 18.17 4.33 -7.51
N ASN A 26 17.73 4.85 -6.35
CA ASN A 26 16.34 4.81 -5.94
C ASN A 26 15.44 5.59 -6.91
N ARG A 27 15.87 6.79 -7.33
CA ARG A 27 15.18 7.61 -8.33
C ARG A 27 15.03 6.88 -9.66
N ALA A 28 16.08 6.19 -10.14
CA ALA A 28 16.02 5.43 -11.37
C ALA A 28 14.99 4.29 -11.32
N ILE A 29 14.89 3.60 -10.18
CA ILE A 29 13.89 2.54 -9.99
C ILE A 29 12.47 3.12 -9.99
N ILE A 30 12.25 4.25 -9.32
CA ILE A 30 10.94 4.94 -9.32
C ILE A 30 10.56 5.40 -10.72
N ALA A 31 11.51 5.95 -11.49
CA ALA A 31 11.26 6.32 -12.88
C ALA A 31 10.90 5.11 -13.76
N ASN A 32 11.50 3.94 -13.50
CA ASN A 32 11.12 2.71 -14.18
C ASN A 32 9.71 2.23 -13.78
N LEU A 33 9.34 2.34 -12.49
CA LEU A 33 7.97 2.05 -12.03
C LEU A 33 6.93 2.95 -12.73
N GLU A 34 7.23 4.25 -12.87
CA GLU A 34 6.37 5.17 -13.61
C GLU A 34 6.25 4.77 -15.07
N ARG A 35 7.37 4.51 -15.76
CA ARG A 35 7.35 4.15 -17.18
C ARG A 35 6.56 2.87 -17.44
N SER A 36 6.70 1.87 -16.58
CA SER A 36 6.08 0.55 -16.77
C SER A 36 4.63 0.49 -16.28
N TYR A 37 4.32 1.15 -15.15
CA TYR A 37 3.05 0.97 -14.44
C TYR A 37 2.39 2.29 -14.01
N GLY A 38 2.89 3.43 -14.44
CA GLY A 38 2.44 4.76 -14.00
C GLY A 38 0.95 5.00 -14.22
N LYS A 39 0.39 4.52 -15.33
CA LYS A 39 -1.06 4.57 -15.59
C LYS A 39 -1.85 3.85 -14.50
N MET A 40 -1.46 2.62 -14.15
CA MET A 40 -2.15 1.82 -13.15
C MET A 40 -1.95 2.37 -11.73
N ILE A 41 -0.75 2.87 -11.43
CA ILE A 41 -0.45 3.55 -10.15
C ILE A 41 -1.35 4.77 -9.97
N ARG A 42 -1.44 5.66 -10.98
CA ARG A 42 -2.29 6.85 -10.92
C ARG A 42 -3.77 6.50 -10.82
N GLU A 43 -4.22 5.50 -11.58
CA GLU A 43 -5.61 5.01 -11.53
C GLU A 43 -5.97 4.48 -10.14
N ALA A 44 -5.19 3.51 -9.62
CA ALA A 44 -5.43 2.92 -8.31
C ALA A 44 -5.38 3.98 -7.19
N ALA A 45 -4.39 4.87 -7.26
CA ALA A 45 -4.24 5.97 -6.31
C ALA A 45 -5.47 6.90 -6.33
N TYR A 46 -5.93 7.31 -7.52
CA TYR A 46 -7.10 8.17 -7.69
C TYR A 46 -8.37 7.54 -7.11
N GLN A 47 -8.67 6.28 -7.46
CA GLN A 47 -9.86 5.58 -6.96
C GLN A 47 -9.84 5.38 -5.43
N ASN A 48 -8.65 5.39 -4.83
CA ASN A 48 -8.48 5.20 -3.39
C ASN A 48 -8.21 6.49 -2.61
N GLY A 49 -8.20 7.65 -3.28
CA GLY A 49 -7.92 8.94 -2.64
C GLY A 49 -6.49 9.06 -2.09
N ILE A 50 -5.54 8.33 -2.68
CA ILE A 50 -4.13 8.32 -2.30
C ILE A 50 -3.35 9.09 -3.36
N GLU A 51 -2.24 9.69 -2.96
CA GLU A 51 -1.33 10.38 -3.85
C GLU A 51 -0.49 9.37 -4.63
N PRO A 52 -0.42 9.48 -5.97
CA PRO A 52 0.39 8.56 -6.80
C PRO A 52 1.86 8.45 -6.37
N ALA A 53 2.47 9.55 -5.92
CA ALA A 53 3.84 9.54 -5.42
C ALA A 53 4.02 8.67 -4.17
N LEU A 54 3.03 8.66 -3.26
CA LEU A 54 3.06 7.79 -2.09
C LEU A 54 2.93 6.32 -2.49
N VAL A 55 2.08 6.02 -3.48
CA VAL A 55 1.95 4.68 -4.05
C VAL A 55 3.27 4.21 -4.66
N GLY A 56 3.87 5.01 -5.54
CA GLY A 56 5.18 4.69 -6.13
C GLY A 56 6.27 4.49 -5.08
N THR A 57 6.26 5.29 -4.00
CA THR A 57 7.22 5.19 -2.90
C THR A 57 7.08 3.85 -2.16
N TYR A 58 5.88 3.44 -1.75
CA TYR A 58 5.75 2.17 -1.00
C TYR A 58 5.98 0.95 -1.91
N LEU A 59 5.56 0.98 -3.18
CA LEU A 59 5.87 -0.10 -4.13
C LEU A 59 7.39 -0.26 -4.32
N PHE A 60 8.12 0.86 -4.39
CA PHE A 60 9.58 0.84 -4.39
C PHE A 60 10.14 0.20 -3.09
N VAL A 61 9.61 0.57 -1.92
CA VAL A 61 10.07 0.03 -0.64
C VAL A 61 9.80 -1.48 -0.52
N GLU A 62 8.66 -1.95 -1.04
CA GLU A 62 8.24 -3.36 -0.98
C GLU A 62 9.07 -4.27 -1.89
N SER A 63 9.27 -3.89 -3.15
CA SER A 63 9.80 -4.80 -4.17
C SER A 63 11.00 -4.27 -4.93
N ARG A 64 11.38 -3.00 -4.75
CA ARG A 64 12.33 -2.28 -5.61
C ARG A 64 11.99 -2.40 -7.11
N GLY A 65 10.70 -2.52 -7.43
CA GLY A 65 10.22 -2.67 -8.81
C GLY A 65 10.27 -4.10 -9.37
N ASP A 66 10.63 -5.09 -8.57
CA ASP A 66 10.61 -6.50 -8.99
C ASP A 66 9.18 -7.08 -8.95
N ILE A 67 8.63 -7.34 -10.12
CA ILE A 67 7.29 -7.94 -10.28
C ILE A 67 7.22 -9.38 -9.78
N ASN A 68 8.36 -10.07 -9.65
CA ASN A 68 8.45 -11.45 -9.18
C ASN A 68 8.89 -11.51 -7.70
N ALA A 69 8.99 -10.37 -7.03
CA ALA A 69 9.39 -10.32 -5.63
C ALA A 69 8.51 -11.22 -4.76
N ARG A 70 9.14 -11.96 -3.86
CA ARG A 70 8.47 -12.85 -2.91
C ARG A 70 9.14 -12.80 -1.55
N ASN A 71 8.33 -12.65 -0.50
CA ASN A 71 8.78 -12.77 0.88
C ASN A 71 7.78 -13.61 1.69
N GLY A 72 8.13 -14.87 1.97
CA GLY A 72 7.20 -15.81 2.57
C GLY A 72 5.95 -16.02 1.70
N ASN A 73 4.82 -15.49 2.16
CA ASN A 73 3.49 -15.59 1.52
C ASN A 73 3.03 -14.28 0.86
N THR A 74 3.92 -13.29 0.70
CA THR A 74 3.64 -12.05 -0.03
C THR A 74 4.31 -12.06 -1.40
N TYR A 75 3.64 -11.46 -2.39
CA TYR A 75 3.99 -11.57 -3.80
C TYR A 75 3.88 -10.21 -4.53
N GLY A 76 4.70 -10.03 -5.56
CA GLY A 76 4.61 -8.93 -6.52
C GLY A 76 5.02 -7.57 -5.98
N LEU A 77 4.70 -6.52 -6.74
CA LEU A 77 5.20 -5.16 -6.50
C LEU A 77 4.87 -4.59 -5.12
N GLY A 78 3.65 -4.83 -4.64
CA GLY A 78 3.14 -4.37 -3.35
C GLY A 78 3.25 -5.40 -2.24
N GLN A 79 3.85 -6.58 -2.48
CA GLN A 79 4.05 -7.60 -1.45
C GLN A 79 2.79 -7.89 -0.63
N VAL A 80 1.71 -8.29 -1.30
CA VAL A 80 0.46 -8.73 -0.65
C VAL A 80 0.32 -10.24 -0.67
N SER A 81 -0.38 -10.81 0.31
CA SER A 81 -0.71 -12.23 0.36
C SER A 81 -2.09 -12.52 -0.20
N VAL A 82 -2.36 -13.78 -0.56
CA VAL A 82 -3.72 -14.24 -0.95
C VAL A 82 -4.75 -13.93 0.14
N ALA A 83 -4.39 -14.17 1.41
CA ALA A 83 -5.27 -13.86 2.54
C ALA A 83 -5.54 -12.35 2.67
N THR A 84 -4.52 -11.51 2.44
CA THR A 84 -4.68 -10.05 2.43
C THR A 84 -5.64 -9.60 1.34
N VAL A 85 -5.54 -10.17 0.13
CA VAL A 85 -6.41 -9.83 -0.99
C VAL A 85 -7.86 -10.26 -0.72
N ALA A 86 -8.06 -11.50 -0.28
CA ALA A 86 -9.39 -11.99 0.09
C ALA A 86 -10.03 -11.12 1.17
N ASN A 87 -9.31 -10.83 2.26
CA ASN A 87 -9.80 -9.98 3.34
C ASN A 87 -10.11 -8.56 2.85
N THR A 88 -9.25 -7.97 2.03
CA THR A 88 -9.42 -6.61 1.50
C THR A 88 -10.68 -6.53 0.63
N LEU A 89 -10.81 -7.42 -0.36
CA LEU A 89 -11.93 -7.40 -1.29
C LEU A 89 -13.25 -7.75 -0.60
N TYR A 90 -13.26 -8.76 0.29
CA TYR A 90 -14.44 -9.09 1.09
C TYR A 90 -14.93 -7.87 1.88
N ASN A 91 -14.05 -7.24 2.66
CA ASN A 91 -14.45 -6.12 3.49
C ASN A 91 -14.84 -4.88 2.67
N ASP A 92 -14.12 -4.57 1.59
CA ASP A 92 -14.41 -3.39 0.77
C ASP A 92 -15.74 -3.53 0.02
N TYR A 93 -16.12 -4.72 -0.45
CA TYR A 93 -17.47 -4.97 -0.97
C TYR A 93 -18.53 -4.84 0.12
N LYS A 94 -18.34 -5.46 1.30
CA LYS A 94 -19.32 -5.37 2.40
C LYS A 94 -19.51 -3.94 2.90
N GLN A 95 -18.48 -3.12 2.82
CA GLN A 95 -18.51 -1.72 3.25
C GLN A 95 -18.88 -0.76 2.11
N SER A 96 -19.23 -1.26 0.90
CA SER A 96 -19.55 -0.44 -0.28
C SER A 96 -18.45 0.59 -0.61
N ARG A 97 -17.18 0.17 -0.50
CA ARG A 97 -15.99 1.02 -0.73
C ARG A 97 -15.32 0.80 -2.08
N ILE A 98 -15.83 -0.13 -2.88
CA ILE A 98 -15.35 -0.37 -4.23
C ILE A 98 -16.10 0.55 -5.18
N SER A 99 -15.38 1.44 -5.85
CA SER A 99 -15.93 2.29 -6.89
C SER A 99 -16.35 1.48 -8.11
N PRO A 100 -17.26 1.99 -8.97
CA PRO A 100 -17.62 1.32 -10.22
C PRO A 100 -16.40 1.03 -11.10
N ARG A 101 -15.40 1.91 -11.09
CA ARG A 101 -14.18 1.77 -11.88
C ARG A 101 -13.24 0.70 -11.31
N GLU A 102 -13.10 0.61 -9.99
CA GLU A 102 -12.36 -0.50 -9.37
C GLU A 102 -13.04 -1.84 -9.65
N GLU A 103 -14.38 -1.89 -9.59
CA GLU A 103 -15.14 -3.10 -9.92
C GLU A 103 -14.90 -3.53 -11.38
N GLU A 104 -14.94 -2.60 -12.33
CA GLU A 104 -14.64 -2.88 -13.74
C GLU A 104 -13.23 -3.48 -13.92
N LEU A 105 -12.22 -2.91 -13.25
CA LEU A 105 -10.85 -3.43 -13.28
C LEU A 105 -10.78 -4.84 -12.67
N LEU A 106 -11.43 -5.05 -11.52
CA LEU A 106 -11.48 -6.36 -10.85
C LEU A 106 -12.19 -7.41 -11.72
N ILE A 107 -13.28 -7.05 -12.42
CA ILE A 107 -13.94 -7.92 -13.41
C ILE A 107 -12.95 -8.29 -14.53
N GLY A 108 -12.14 -7.34 -15.00
CA GLY A 108 -11.12 -7.60 -16.02
C GLY A 108 -10.06 -8.62 -15.58
N PHE A 109 -9.71 -8.68 -14.29
CA PHE A 109 -8.72 -9.63 -13.77
C PHE A 109 -9.32 -10.97 -13.32
N LEU A 110 -10.51 -10.95 -12.71
CA LEU A 110 -11.10 -12.11 -12.03
C LEU A 110 -12.29 -12.71 -12.77
N GLY A 111 -12.93 -11.95 -13.66
CA GLY A 111 -14.21 -12.28 -14.29
C GLY A 111 -15.43 -12.00 -13.40
N GLN A 112 -16.58 -11.78 -14.04
CA GLN A 112 -17.84 -11.43 -13.36
C GLN A 112 -18.26 -12.48 -12.31
N ALA A 113 -18.13 -13.77 -12.63
CA ALA A 113 -18.54 -14.85 -11.72
C ALA A 113 -17.77 -14.84 -10.39
N ALA A 114 -16.47 -14.49 -10.43
CA ALA A 114 -15.66 -14.32 -9.23
C ALA A 114 -16.15 -13.12 -8.40
N ILE A 115 -16.44 -11.99 -9.05
CA ILE A 115 -16.99 -10.80 -8.38
C ILE A 115 -18.34 -11.09 -7.73
N ASP A 116 -19.23 -11.79 -8.41
CA ASP A 116 -20.54 -12.18 -7.87
C ASP A 116 -20.38 -13.09 -6.63
N THR A 117 -19.38 -13.98 -6.66
CA THR A 117 -19.03 -14.83 -5.52
C THR A 117 -18.56 -13.99 -4.34
N ILE A 118 -17.66 -13.02 -4.58
CA ILE A 118 -17.15 -12.13 -3.53
C ILE A 118 -18.29 -11.31 -2.88
N LYS A 119 -19.21 -10.75 -3.67
CA LYS A 119 -20.34 -9.97 -3.15
C LYS A 119 -21.25 -10.80 -2.25
N LYS A 120 -21.47 -12.07 -2.60
CA LYS A 120 -22.35 -13.02 -1.89
C LYS A 120 -21.70 -13.70 -0.69
N ALA A 121 -20.37 -13.76 -0.63
CA ALA A 121 -19.62 -14.41 0.44
C ALA A 121 -20.01 -13.90 1.83
N LYS A 122 -20.01 -14.79 2.83
CA LYS A 122 -20.31 -14.48 4.24
C LYS A 122 -19.06 -14.33 5.09
N ALA A 123 -17.92 -14.81 4.59
CA ALA A 123 -16.60 -14.63 5.18
C ALA A 123 -15.55 -14.50 4.08
N ASP A 124 -14.41 -13.89 4.41
CA ASP A 124 -13.26 -13.79 3.50
C ASP A 124 -12.63 -15.17 3.22
N THR A 125 -12.73 -16.11 4.15
CA THR A 125 -12.25 -17.48 3.96
C THR A 125 -12.99 -18.24 2.85
N GLU A 126 -14.25 -17.90 2.56
CA GLU A 126 -15.05 -18.52 1.50
C GLU A 126 -14.54 -18.17 0.09
N ILE A 127 -13.74 -17.11 -0.04
CA ILE A 127 -13.26 -16.61 -1.33
C ILE A 127 -11.75 -16.77 -1.55
N LEU A 128 -11.04 -17.40 -0.59
CA LEU A 128 -9.59 -17.61 -0.69
C LEU A 128 -9.20 -18.36 -1.97
N SER A 129 -10.00 -19.35 -2.38
CA SER A 129 -9.77 -20.16 -3.57
C SER A 129 -9.91 -19.40 -4.89
N LEU A 130 -10.50 -18.20 -4.89
CA LEU A 130 -10.58 -17.34 -6.08
C LEU A 130 -9.22 -16.72 -6.43
N PHE A 131 -8.27 -16.74 -5.51
CA PHE A 131 -6.96 -16.12 -5.69
C PHE A 131 -5.86 -17.16 -5.64
N SER A 132 -4.82 -16.94 -6.44
CA SER A 132 -3.61 -17.76 -6.42
C SER A 132 -2.37 -16.86 -6.33
N PRO A 133 -1.24 -17.37 -5.83
CA PRO A 133 0.03 -16.64 -5.91
C PRO A 133 0.36 -16.16 -7.33
N GLN A 134 0.02 -16.94 -8.35
CA GLN A 134 0.29 -16.59 -9.75
C GLN A 134 -0.44 -15.32 -10.20
N LEU A 135 -1.68 -15.13 -9.74
CA LEU A 135 -2.44 -13.92 -10.00
C LEU A 135 -1.77 -12.69 -9.38
N LEU A 136 -1.12 -12.84 -8.22
CA LEU A 136 -0.44 -11.75 -7.52
C LEU A 136 0.87 -11.31 -8.17
N TYR A 137 1.41 -12.08 -9.12
CA TYR A 137 2.50 -11.64 -9.99
C TYR A 137 2.03 -10.82 -11.19
N ASN A 138 0.71 -10.69 -11.44
CA ASN A 138 0.21 -9.70 -12.38
C ASN A 138 0.40 -8.30 -11.77
N PRO A 139 1.28 -7.45 -12.35
CA PRO A 139 1.66 -6.19 -11.70
C PRO A 139 0.48 -5.24 -11.54
N ASN A 140 -0.43 -5.17 -12.52
CA ASN A 140 -1.57 -4.27 -12.44
C ASN A 140 -2.59 -4.72 -11.39
N PHE A 141 -2.89 -6.02 -11.34
CA PHE A 141 -3.75 -6.56 -10.28
C PHE A 141 -3.13 -6.33 -8.90
N ASN A 142 -1.83 -6.61 -8.76
CA ASN A 142 -1.09 -6.45 -7.50
C ASN A 142 -1.08 -4.99 -7.02
N ILE A 143 -0.85 -4.02 -7.93
CA ILE A 143 -0.95 -2.59 -7.63
C ILE A 143 -2.36 -2.25 -7.16
N LEU A 144 -3.41 -2.67 -7.86
CA LEU A 144 -4.79 -2.37 -7.46
C LEU A 144 -5.08 -2.81 -6.02
N VAL A 145 -4.88 -4.09 -5.74
CA VAL A 145 -5.27 -4.68 -4.45
C VAL A 145 -4.35 -4.21 -3.31
N SER A 146 -3.07 -3.93 -3.59
CA SER A 146 -2.17 -3.35 -2.58
C SER A 146 -2.56 -1.92 -2.21
N VAL A 147 -2.96 -1.10 -3.19
CA VAL A 147 -3.43 0.27 -2.92
C VAL A 147 -4.74 0.25 -2.14
N MET A 148 -5.67 -0.65 -2.49
CA MET A 148 -6.92 -0.85 -1.71
C MET A 148 -6.63 -1.28 -0.27
N TYR A 149 -5.68 -2.21 -0.08
CA TYR A 149 -5.26 -2.62 1.27
C TYR A 149 -4.62 -1.45 2.03
N PHE A 150 -3.75 -0.67 1.40
CA PHE A 150 -3.12 0.49 2.02
C PHE A 150 -4.15 1.57 2.40
N ARG A 151 -5.19 1.81 1.59
CA ARG A 151 -6.32 2.68 1.94
C ARG A 151 -6.96 2.25 3.26
N ARG A 152 -7.17 0.95 3.47
CA ARG A 152 -7.72 0.45 4.74
C ARG A 152 -6.78 0.77 5.91
N CYS A 153 -5.47 0.59 5.74
CA CYS A 153 -4.48 0.98 6.74
C CYS A 153 -4.52 2.48 7.07
N LEU A 154 -4.69 3.35 6.06
CA LEU A 154 -4.85 4.79 6.23
C LEU A 154 -6.15 5.16 6.96
N ASP A 155 -7.26 4.51 6.62
CA ASP A 155 -8.53 4.72 7.34
C ASP A 155 -8.40 4.33 8.81
N LYS A 156 -7.76 3.19 9.11
CA LYS A 156 -7.56 2.76 10.48
C LYS A 156 -6.65 3.71 11.25
N SER A 157 -5.62 4.29 10.62
CA SER A 157 -4.76 5.26 11.29
C SER A 157 -5.48 6.58 11.62
N HIS A 158 -6.45 7.00 10.80
CA HIS A 158 -7.33 8.14 11.14
C HIS A 158 -8.24 7.87 12.35
N THR A 159 -8.72 6.64 12.52
CA THR A 159 -9.66 6.31 13.61
C THR A 159 -9.03 6.28 15.01
N LEU A 160 -7.71 6.47 15.12
CA LEU A 160 -6.99 6.47 16.40
C LEU A 160 -7.01 7.84 17.13
N GLY A 161 -7.86 8.77 16.70
CA GLY A 161 -8.08 10.05 17.39
C GLY A 161 -7.05 11.14 17.11
N TYR A 162 -6.06 10.86 16.25
CA TYR A 162 -5.09 11.83 15.74
C TYR A 162 -5.36 12.09 14.25
N GLY A 163 -4.86 13.21 13.72
CA GLY A 163 -4.82 13.43 12.26
C GLY A 163 -4.11 12.28 11.53
N LEU A 164 -4.09 12.28 10.20
CA LEU A 164 -3.50 11.20 9.40
C LEU A 164 -2.09 10.80 9.89
N ARG A 165 -1.96 9.61 10.47
CA ARG A 165 -0.69 9.01 10.89
C ARG A 165 -0.18 8.02 9.85
N LEU A 166 0.64 8.50 8.91
CA LEU A 166 1.21 7.66 7.85
C LEU A 166 2.12 6.56 8.40
N ASP A 167 2.86 6.84 9.45
CA ASP A 167 3.71 5.89 10.16
C ASP A 167 2.92 4.70 10.71
N ILE A 168 1.72 4.96 11.26
CA ILE A 168 0.80 3.90 11.70
C ILE A 168 0.24 3.12 10.51
N ALA A 169 -0.15 3.79 9.41
CA ALA A 169 -0.63 3.10 8.22
C ALA A 169 0.45 2.18 7.61
N ILE A 170 1.69 2.65 7.55
CA ILE A 170 2.87 1.88 7.12
C ILE A 170 3.12 0.69 8.05
N TYR A 171 3.03 0.90 9.37
CA TYR A 171 3.14 -0.18 10.35
C TYR A 171 2.08 -1.26 10.11
N LEU A 172 0.82 -0.88 9.92
CA LEU A 172 -0.27 -1.81 9.67
C LEU A 172 -0.13 -2.52 8.32
N TYR A 173 0.41 -1.84 7.31
CA TYR A 173 0.70 -2.45 6.02
C TYR A 173 1.73 -3.56 6.17
N ASN A 174 2.86 -3.27 6.82
CA ASN A 174 3.97 -4.21 7.01
C ASN A 174 3.67 -5.35 8.00
N ALA A 175 3.08 -5.02 9.15
CA ALA A 175 2.88 -5.96 10.26
C ALA A 175 1.52 -6.69 10.21
N GLY A 176 0.57 -6.17 9.43
CA GLY A 176 -0.79 -6.67 9.27
C GLY A 176 -1.85 -5.76 9.88
N TYR A 177 -2.96 -5.59 9.15
CA TYR A 177 -4.06 -4.68 9.50
C TYR A 177 -4.64 -4.85 10.90
N TYR A 178 -4.67 -6.08 11.44
CA TYR A 178 -5.25 -6.37 12.75
C TYR A 178 -4.25 -6.27 13.92
N LYS A 179 -3.01 -5.87 13.67
CA LYS A 179 -2.03 -5.68 14.75
C LYS A 179 -2.43 -4.55 15.69
N THR A 180 -2.11 -4.73 16.97
CA THR A 180 -2.21 -3.70 17.99
C THR A 180 -1.13 -2.65 17.73
N VAL A 181 -1.55 -1.38 17.66
CA VAL A 181 -0.65 -0.25 17.44
C VAL A 181 -0.25 0.31 18.81
N PRO A 182 1.05 0.35 19.16
CA PRO A 182 1.50 1.03 20.36
C PRO A 182 1.10 2.51 20.37
N PHE A 183 0.75 3.01 21.55
CA PHE A 183 0.47 4.43 21.72
C PHE A 183 1.71 5.26 21.40
N SER A 184 1.54 6.32 20.59
CA SER A 184 2.57 7.29 20.25
C SER A 184 1.91 8.59 19.79
N THR A 185 2.55 9.72 20.03
CA THR A 185 2.03 11.04 19.67
C THR A 185 2.51 11.51 18.30
N ASP A 186 3.66 11.02 17.85
CA ASP A 186 4.34 11.42 16.61
C ASP A 186 5.19 10.26 16.06
N VAL A 187 5.86 10.50 14.92
CA VAL A 187 6.67 9.48 14.22
C VAL A 187 7.89 9.06 15.05
N ASP A 188 8.57 9.99 15.73
CA ASP A 188 9.78 9.68 16.49
C ASP A 188 9.46 8.87 17.75
N SER A 189 8.45 9.26 18.51
CA SER A 189 7.95 8.47 19.66
C SER A 189 7.43 7.09 19.23
N PHE A 190 6.87 6.96 18.02
CA PHE A 190 6.48 5.67 17.48
C PHE A 190 7.67 4.80 17.08
N LEU A 191 8.73 5.41 16.53
CA LEU A 191 10.00 4.74 16.24
C LEU A 191 10.73 4.29 17.52
N ASP A 192 10.55 4.99 18.63
CA ASP A 192 11.12 4.63 19.94
C ASP A 192 10.33 3.52 20.65
N ALA A 193 9.07 3.31 20.28
CA ALA A 193 8.24 2.25 20.84
C ALA A 193 8.78 0.84 20.55
N SER A 194 8.27 -0.15 21.28
CA SER A 194 8.59 -1.58 21.14
C SER A 194 7.96 -2.20 19.87
N ILE A 195 8.19 -1.60 18.70
CA ILE A 195 7.84 -2.16 17.39
C ILE A 195 9.04 -2.88 16.74
N PRO A 196 8.83 -3.89 15.88
CA PRO A 196 9.94 -4.60 15.23
C PRO A 196 10.84 -3.69 14.41
N ASN A 197 12.16 -3.95 14.42
CA ASN A 197 13.15 -3.17 13.67
C ASN A 197 12.88 -3.14 12.16
N THR A 198 12.33 -4.22 11.59
CA THR A 198 11.90 -4.27 10.19
C THR A 198 10.88 -3.17 9.88
N THR A 199 9.91 -2.97 10.78
CA THR A 199 8.90 -1.92 10.65
C THR A 199 9.47 -0.52 10.89
N LYS A 200 10.37 -0.35 11.87
CA LYS A 200 11.09 0.92 12.08
C LYS A 200 11.84 1.33 10.82
N ASN A 201 12.53 0.38 10.19
CA ASN A 201 13.24 0.60 8.94
C ASN A 201 12.27 0.94 7.80
N TYR A 202 11.13 0.27 7.71
CA TYR A 202 10.11 0.61 6.72
C TYR A 202 9.63 2.06 6.87
N ILE A 203 9.27 2.46 8.09
CA ILE A 203 8.84 3.84 8.37
C ILE A 203 9.91 4.83 7.94
N LYS A 204 11.19 4.59 8.29
CA LYS A 204 12.31 5.45 7.85
C LYS A 204 12.51 5.46 6.32
N LYS A 205 12.26 4.36 5.60
CA LYS A 205 12.35 4.33 4.14
C LYS A 205 11.31 5.23 3.46
N VAL A 206 10.11 5.37 4.04
CA VAL A 206 8.99 6.15 3.46
C VAL A 206 8.91 7.57 4.03
N LEU A 207 9.21 7.75 5.31
CA LEU A 207 9.01 9.01 6.05
C LEU A 207 10.31 9.64 6.56
N GLY A 208 11.45 8.96 6.44
CA GLY A 208 12.74 9.48 6.89
C GLY A 208 13.35 10.49 5.92
N THR A 209 14.41 11.16 6.36
CA THR A 209 15.29 11.92 5.46
C THR A 209 15.84 10.99 4.38
N ASN A 210 16.08 11.50 3.17
CA ASN A 210 16.51 10.72 2.00
C ASN A 210 15.53 9.62 1.56
N THR A 211 14.29 9.64 2.04
CA THR A 211 13.20 8.88 1.42
C THR A 211 13.06 9.26 -0.04
N PRO A 212 12.68 8.33 -0.94
CA PRO A 212 12.59 8.65 -2.36
C PRO A 212 11.25 9.30 -2.74
N TYR A 213 10.40 9.64 -1.75
CA TYR A 213 9.12 10.31 -1.97
C TYR A 213 9.24 11.67 -2.69
N PRO A 214 10.20 12.57 -2.41
CA PRO A 214 10.36 13.81 -3.19
C PRO A 214 10.63 13.56 -4.68
N ASP A 215 11.42 12.54 -5.01
CA ASP A 215 11.62 12.11 -6.40
C ASP A 215 10.32 11.54 -7.00
N ALA A 216 9.62 10.71 -6.24
CA ALA A 216 8.30 10.21 -6.64
C ALA A 216 7.30 11.35 -6.90
N LYS A 217 7.36 12.44 -6.13
CA LYS A 217 6.51 13.63 -6.32
C LYS A 217 6.82 14.35 -7.64
N GLN A 218 8.07 14.38 -8.06
CA GLN A 218 8.45 14.96 -9.35
C GLN A 218 8.06 14.06 -10.52
N ILE A 219 8.18 12.74 -10.35
CA ILE A 219 7.95 11.74 -11.40
C ILE A 219 6.45 11.46 -11.58
N PHE A 220 5.71 11.32 -10.48
CA PHE A 220 4.27 11.05 -10.47
C PHE A 220 3.41 12.31 -10.26
N GLY A 221 4.03 13.49 -10.19
CA GLY A 221 3.34 14.78 -10.16
C GLY A 221 2.53 15.06 -11.41
#